data_AF-A0A2W4JGF5-F1
#
_entry.id   AF-A0A2W4JGF5-F1
#
_cell.length_a   1.000
_cell.length_b   1.000
_cell.length_c   1.000
_cell.angle_alpha   90.00
_cell.angle_beta   90.00
_cell.angle_gamma   90.00
#
_symmetry.space_group_name_H-M   'P 1'
#
loop_
_entity.id
_entity.type
_entity.pdbx_description
1 polymer ?
#
loop_
_entity_poly.entity_id
_entity_poly.type
_entity_poly.pdbx_seq_one_letter_code
_entity_poly.pdbx_strand_id
1 'polypeptide(L)' 'MPLDAATKQKIIAEYATSEGDTGSPEVQIALLSRRIADLTEHLKQHTHDHHSRRGL' A
#
# COMPACT_ATOMS: atom_id res chain seq x y z
N MET A 1 8.59 2.62 -0.51
CA MET A 1 8.49 3.36 0.78
C MET A 1 7.64 2.55 1.77
N PRO A 2 8.03 2.49 3.06
CA PRO A 2 7.18 1.89 4.08
C PRO A 2 5.90 2.71 4.28
N LEU A 3 4.78 2.02 4.47
CA LEU A 3 3.48 2.64 4.73
C LEU A 3 3.45 3.11 6.19
N ASP A 4 3.10 4.38 6.41
CA ASP A 4 2.94 4.93 7.74
C ASP A 4 1.85 4.19 8.54
N ALA A 5 2.05 4.03 9.85
CA ALA A 5 1.16 3.26 10.70
C ALA A 5 -0.24 3.87 10.80
N ALA A 6 -0.36 5.21 10.84
CA ALA A 6 -1.65 5.88 10.88
C ALA A 6 -2.38 5.74 9.54
N THR A 7 -1.66 5.83 8.41
CA THR A 7 -2.23 5.63 7.08
C THR A 7 -2.72 4.19 6.91
N LYS A 8 -1.94 3.20 7.38
CA LYS A 8 -2.32 1.79 7.35
C LYS A 8 -3.59 1.53 8.17
N GLN A 9 -3.68 2.08 9.38
CA GLN A 9 -4.87 1.93 10.23
C GLN A 9 -6.12 2.57 9.59
N LYS A 10 -5.98 3.73 8.95
CA LYS A 10 -7.09 4.37 8.22
C LYS A 10 -7.61 3.49 7.09
N ILE A 11 -6.72 2.93 6.27
CA ILE A 11 -7.11 2.04 5.16
C ILE A 11 -7.79 0.77 5.69
N ILE A 12 -7.27 0.18 6.76
CA ILE A 12 -7.91 -0.99 7.37
C ILE A 12 -9.31 -0.63 7.87
N ALA A 13 -9.47 0.49 8.58
CA ALA A 13 -10.77 0.91 9.09
C ALA A 13 -11.80 1.22 7.99
N GLU A 14 -11.35 1.70 6.82
CA GLU A 14 -12.22 2.04 5.69
C GLU A 14 -12.69 0.80 4.90
N TYR A 15 -11.82 -0.20 4.75
CA TYR A 15 -12.08 -1.38 3.90
C TYR A 15 -12.37 -2.66 4.68
N ALA A 16 -12.28 -2.64 6.00
CA ALA A 16 -12.62 -3.78 6.86
C ALA A 16 -14.10 -4.16 6.70
N THR A 17 -14.33 -5.46 6.50
CA THR A 17 -15.69 -6.01 6.36
C THR A 17 -16.35 -6.31 7.70
N SER A 18 -15.54 -6.43 8.76
CA SER A 18 -15.97 -6.68 10.14
C SER A 18 -14.96 -6.14 11.13
N GLU A 19 -15.34 -6.02 12.40
CA GLU A 19 -14.45 -5.53 13.45
C GLU A 19 -13.25 -6.47 13.62
N GLY A 20 -12.03 -5.92 13.59
CA GLY A 20 -10.79 -6.69 13.69
C GLY A 20 -10.33 -7.34 12.38
N ASP A 21 -11.05 -7.13 11.28
CA ASP A 21 -10.63 -7.59 9.95
C ASP A 21 -9.38 -6.82 9.49
N THR A 22 -8.26 -7.54 9.43
CA THR A 22 -6.96 -7.01 9.02
C THR A 22 -6.39 -7.73 7.79
N GLY A 23 -7.15 -8.67 7.23
CA GLY A 23 -6.64 -9.65 6.29
C GLY A 23 -7.63 -10.09 5.22
N SER A 24 -8.84 -9.55 5.18
CA SER A 24 -9.75 -9.78 4.06
C SER A 24 -9.15 -9.36 2.72
N PRO A 25 -9.63 -9.95 1.61
CA PRO A 25 -9.22 -9.54 0.28
C PRO A 25 -9.36 -8.03 0.05
N GLU A 26 -10.44 -7.42 0.54
CA GLU A 26 -10.73 -5.99 0.42
C GLU A 26 -9.65 -5.13 1.09
N VAL A 27 -9.33 -5.45 2.35
CA VAL A 27 -8.27 -4.76 3.11
C VAL A 27 -6.90 -4.96 2.45
N GLN A 28 -6.59 -6.19 2.04
CA GLN A 28 -5.31 -6.49 1.39
C GLN A 28 -5.15 -5.75 0.06
N ILE A 29 -6.18 -5.75 -0.78
CA ILE A 29 -6.20 -5.03 -2.06
C ILE A 29 -5.98 -3.54 -1.80
N ALA A 30 -6.72 -2.93 -0.87
CA ALA A 30 -6.59 -1.51 -0.56
C ALA A 30 -5.16 -1.14 -0.10
N LEU A 31 -4.55 -1.96 0.76
CA LEU A 31 -3.17 -1.76 1.22
C LEU A 31 -2.15 -1.88 0.09
N LEU A 32 -2.29 -2.89 -0.78
CA LEU A 32 -1.41 -3.10 -1.92
C LEU A 32 -1.58 -1.97 -2.95
N SER A 33 -2.80 -1.56 -3.25
CA SER A 33 -3.10 -0.44 -4.16
C SER A 33 -2.46 0.86 -3.67
N ARG A 34 -2.56 1.18 -2.37
CA ARG A 34 -1.89 2.35 -1.80
C ARG A 34 -0.37 2.27 -1.98
N ARG A 35 0.21 1.11 -1.70
CA ARG A 35 1.66 0.90 -1.82
C ARG A 35 2.14 1.00 -3.26
N ILE A 36 1.37 0.49 -4.22
CA ILE A 36 1.63 0.60 -5.67
C ILE A 36 1.62 2.08 -6.09
N ALA A 37 0.63 2.86 -5.63
CA ALA A 37 0.56 4.29 -5.94
C ALA A 37 1.78 5.05 -5.42
N ASP A 38 2.20 4.80 -4.18
CA ASP A 38 3.38 5.43 -3.59
C ASP A 38 4.69 5.02 -4.28
N LEU A 39 4.84 3.74 -4.64
CA LEU A 39 5.98 3.26 -5.41
C LEU A 39 6.02 3.83 -6.83
N THR A 40 4.86 3.99 -7.46
CA THR A 40 4.76 4.57 -8.79
C THR A 40 5.26 6.02 -8.77
N GLU A 41 4.86 6.82 -7.78
CA GLU A 41 5.33 8.19 -7.65
C GLU A 41 6.82 8.28 -7.33
N HIS A 42 7.32 7.43 -6.43
CA HIS A 42 8.76 7.29 -6.15
C HIS A 42 9.56 7.01 -7.43
N LEU A 43 9.11 6.06 -8.26
CA LEU A 43 9.83 5.65 -9.47
C LEU A 43 9.78 6.68 -10.61
N LYS A 44 8.84 7.65 -10.58
CA LYS A 44 8.87 8.79 -11.50
C LYS A 44 10.05 9.71 -11.20
N GLN A 45 10.36 9.92 -9.92
CA GLN A 45 11.48 10.75 -9.48
C GLN A 45 12.81 9.97 -9.54
N HIS A 46 12.76 8.65 -9.29
CA HIS A 46 13.93 7.76 -9.28
C HIS A 46 13.92 6.79 -10.45
N THR A 47 14.11 7.31 -11.67
CA THR A 47 13.98 6.54 -12.92
C THR A 47 14.94 5.35 -13.04
N HIS A 48 16.12 5.45 -12.42
CA HIS A 48 17.18 4.43 -12.40
C HIS A 48 17.04 3.40 -11.28
N ASP A 49 16.04 3.50 -10.41
CA ASP A 49 15.80 2.52 -9.34
C ASP A 49 15.10 1.25 -9.89
N HIS A 50 15.89 0.40 -10.55
CA HIS A 50 15.40 -0.85 -11.15
C HIS A 50 15.07 -1.93 -10.11
N HIS A 51 15.69 -1.88 -8.94
CA HIS A 51 15.47 -2.88 -7.87
C HIS A 51 14.10 -2.69 -7.23
N SER A 52 13.72 -1.45 -6.91
CA SER A 52 12.38 -1.13 -6.43
C SER A 52 11.32 -1.39 -7.50
N ARG A 53 11.62 -1.12 -8.78
CA ARG A 53 10.71 -1.42 -9.91
C ARG A 53 10.47 -2.91 -10.09
N ARG A 54 11.43 -3.79 -9.78
CA ARG A 54 11.23 -5.25 -9.81
C ARG A 54 10.35 -5.75 -8.66
N GLY A 55 10.38 -5.06 -7.52
CA GLY A 55 9.54 -5.38 -6.37
C GLY A 55 8.12 -4.80 -6.45
N LEU A 56 7.89 -3.90 -7.40
CA LEU A 56 6.57 -3.40 -7.81
C LEU A 56 5.94 -4.37 -8.81
#